data_AF-A0A1G1FAR3-F1
#
_entry.id   AF-A0A1G1FAR3-F1
#
_cell.length_a   1.000
_cell.length_b   1.000
_cell.length_c   1.000
_cell.angle_alpha   90.00
_cell.angle_beta   90.00
_cell.angle_gamma   90.00
#
_symmetry.space_group_name_H-M   'P 1'
#
loop_
_entity.id
_entity.type
_entity.pdbx_description
1 polymer ?
#
loop_
_entity_poly.entity_id
_entity_poly.type
_entity_poly.pdbx_seq_one_letter_code
_entity_poly.pdbx_strand_id
1 'polypeptide(L)' 'MEEINLTPVPQEQLTTEVPTPDGENEIDLNVLFPGEENDLNQLFPEAEMKHLLKKVSKNKKELHLMVDRFTEISEPD' A
#
# COMPACT_ATOMS: atom_id res chain seq x y z
N MET A 1 -12.91 36.86 -34.11
CA MET A 1 -12.45 36.29 -32.83
C MET A 1 -13.44 35.18 -32.51
N GLU A 2 -13.08 33.93 -32.82
CA GLU A 2 -13.94 32.78 -32.54
C GLU A 2 -13.73 32.37 -31.09
N GLU A 3 -14.78 32.43 -30.29
CA GLU A 3 -14.77 31.97 -28.90
C GLU A 3 -14.76 30.44 -28.89
N ILE A 4 -13.68 29.86 -28.38
CA ILE A 4 -13.55 28.43 -28.18
C ILE A 4 -14.51 27.98 -27.06
N ASN A 5 -15.66 27.43 -27.45
CA ASN A 5 -16.54 26.74 -26.50
C ASN A 5 -15.85 25.45 -26.06
N LEU A 6 -15.28 25.46 -24.85
CA LEU A 6 -14.81 24.28 -24.15
C LEU A 6 -16.03 23.43 -23.79
N THR A 7 -16.30 22.39 -24.58
CA THR A 7 -17.23 21.34 -24.15
C THR A 7 -16.66 20.68 -22.90
N PRO A 8 -17.46 20.43 -21.85
CA PRO A 8 -16.98 19.69 -20.70
C PRO A 8 -16.73 18.26 -21.15
N VAL A 9 -15.47 17.83 -21.05
CA VAL A 9 -15.09 16.43 -21.25
C VAL A 9 -15.88 15.60 -20.24
N PRO A 10 -16.56 14.50 -20.64
CA PRO A 10 -17.11 13.56 -19.68
C PRO A 10 -15.98 13.14 -18.76
N GLN A 11 -16.09 13.45 -17.47
CA GLN A 11 -15.17 12.93 -16.47
C GLN A 11 -15.41 11.42 -16.43
N GLU A 12 -14.71 10.69 -17.30
CA GLU A 12 -14.59 9.24 -17.17
C GLU A 12 -14.15 9.00 -15.74
N GLN A 13 -15.04 8.32 -15.03
CA GLN A 13 -14.89 7.91 -13.66
C GLN A 13 -13.62 7.07 -13.57
N LEU A 14 -12.50 7.72 -13.25
CA LEU A 14 -11.42 7.12 -12.47
C LEU A 14 -11.94 6.94 -11.03
N THR A 15 -13.06 6.23 -10.88
CA THR A 15 -13.34 5.50 -9.66
C THR A 15 -12.37 4.33 -9.67
N THR A 16 -11.10 4.63 -9.40
CA THR A 16 -10.27 3.67 -8.69
C THR A 16 -10.90 3.61 -7.31
N GLU A 17 -12.01 2.88 -7.18
CA GLU A 17 -12.50 2.43 -5.88
C GLU A 17 -11.39 1.53 -5.37
N VAL A 18 -10.38 2.14 -4.74
CA VAL A 18 -9.64 1.47 -3.69
C VAL A 18 -10.75 1.02 -2.77
N PRO A 19 -10.99 -0.30 -2.61
CA PRO A 19 -12.01 -0.76 -1.70
C PRO A 19 -11.63 -0.15 -0.35
N THR A 20 -12.37 0.85 0.09
CA THR A 20 -12.22 1.40 1.43
C THR A 20 -12.64 0.26 2.32
N PRO A 21 -11.72 -0.34 3.07
CA PRO A 21 -12.09 -1.45 3.92
C PRO A 21 -12.84 -0.85 5.10
N ASP A 22 -14.16 -0.75 4.94
CA ASP A 22 -15.10 -0.63 6.04
C ASP A 22 -14.87 -1.83 6.97
N GLY A 23 -14.00 -1.63 7.97
CA GLY A 23 -13.70 -2.60 9.03
C GLY A 23 -12.28 -3.15 9.10
N GLU A 24 -11.29 -2.62 8.37
CA GLU A 24 -9.91 -3.03 8.63
C GLU A 24 -9.43 -2.45 9.96
N ASN A 25 -9.23 -3.34 10.93
CA ASN A 25 -8.58 -3.10 12.22
C ASN A 25 -7.56 -1.97 12.15
N GLU A 26 -7.66 -1.02 13.07
CA GLU A 26 -6.75 0.12 13.20
C GLU A 26 -5.31 -0.36 13.05
N ILE A 27 -4.67 0.05 11.95
CA ILE A 27 -3.33 -0.41 11.60
C ILE A 27 -2.34 0.36 12.46
N ASP A 28 -1.66 -0.34 13.36
CA ASP A 28 -0.56 0.21 14.14
C ASP A 28 0.75 0.06 13.36
N LEU A 29 1.27 1.18 12.85
CA LEU A 29 2.52 1.21 12.10
C LEU A 29 3.74 0.91 12.98
N ASN A 30 3.73 1.28 14.26
CA ASN A 30 4.85 1.03 15.17
C ASN A 30 4.99 -0.47 15.49
N VAL A 31 3.88 -1.21 15.47
CA VAL A 31 3.91 -2.68 15.59
C VAL A 31 4.40 -3.33 14.29
N LEU A 32 4.05 -2.77 13.13
CA LEU A 32 4.52 -3.29 11.84
C LEU A 32 6.01 -3.01 11.58
N PHE A 33 6.53 -1.90 12.11
CA PHE A 33 7.90 -1.45 11.93
C PHE A 33 8.53 -1.06 13.30
N PRO A 34 8.79 -2.03 14.18
CA PRO A 34 9.23 -1.79 15.56
C PRO A 34 10.67 -1.25 15.70
N GLY A 35 11.39 -1.06 14.59
CA GLY A 35 12.75 -0.54 14.55
C GLY A 35 12.86 0.94 14.20
N GLU A 36 11.74 1.60 13.91
CA GLU A 36 11.75 3.02 13.57
C GLU A 36 11.85 3.88 14.84
N GLU A 37 12.72 4.89 14.81
CA GLU A 37 12.91 5.81 15.94
C GLU A 37 11.74 6.78 16.11
N ASN A 38 11.01 7.05 15.02
CA ASN A 38 9.89 7.98 15.01
C ASN A 38 8.56 7.23 15.11
N ASP A 39 7.57 7.87 15.76
CA ASP A 39 6.21 7.35 15.80
C ASP A 39 5.54 7.46 14.42
N LEU A 40 5.48 6.33 13.71
CA LEU A 40 4.91 6.28 12.37
C LEU A 40 3.41 6.55 12.37
N ASN A 41 2.69 6.26 13.47
CA ASN A 41 1.27 6.59 13.56
C ASN A 41 1.03 8.10 13.66
N GLN A 42 1.99 8.86 14.21
CA GLN A 42 1.96 10.32 14.21
C GLN A 42 2.34 10.90 12.85
N LEU A 43 3.32 10.31 12.17
CA LEU A 43 3.79 10.79 10.86
C LEU A 43 2.81 10.48 9.73
N PHE A 44 2.08 9.37 9.82
CA PHE A 44 1.13 8.91 8.81
C PHE A 44 -0.22 8.57 9.45
N PRO A 45 -0.99 9.60 9.87
CA PRO A 45 -2.29 9.39 10.48
C PRO A 45 -3.33 8.90 9.45
N GLU A 46 -3.11 9.15 8.15
CA GLU A 46 -4.04 8.79 7.09
C GLU A 46 -4.20 7.27 6.96
N ALA A 47 -5.45 6.81 7.05
CA ALA A 47 -5.77 5.39 6.93
C ALA A 47 -5.23 4.80 5.62
N GLU A 48 -5.35 5.50 4.49
CA GLU A 48 -4.86 5.02 3.19
C GLU A 48 -3.35 4.72 3.20
N MET A 49 -2.56 5.61 3.82
CA MET A 49 -1.11 5.42 3.95
C MET A 49 -0.78 4.22 4.82
N LYS A 50 -1.51 4.04 5.94
CA LYS A 50 -1.33 2.87 6.80
C LYS A 50 -1.61 1.56 6.07
N HIS A 51 -2.66 1.53 5.26
CA HIS A 51 -3.01 0.36 4.44
C HIS A 51 -1.97 0.09 3.36
N LEU A 52 -1.43 1.14 2.73
CA LEU A 52 -0.35 1.01 1.75
C LEU A 52 0.89 0.40 2.40
N LEU A 53 1.35 0.93 3.53
CA LEU A 53 2.52 0.44 4.25
C LEU A 53 2.36 -1.01 4.72
N LYS A 54 1.18 -1.38 5.21
CA LYS A 54 0.83 -2.77 5.55
C LYS A 54 0.94 -3.71 4.35
N LYS A 55 0.42 -3.31 3.18
CA LYS A 55 0.51 -4.09 1.93
C LYS A 55 1.97 -4.27 1.49
N VAL A 56 2.76 -3.19 1.51
CA VAL A 56 4.19 -3.24 1.15
C VAL A 56 4.98 -4.16 2.09
N SER A 57 4.75 -4.05 3.41
CA SER A 57 5.39 -4.92 4.41
C SER A 57 5.07 -6.40 4.19
N LYS A 58 3.80 -6.73 3.89
CA LYS A 58 3.39 -8.09 3.54
C LYS A 58 4.08 -8.61 2.28
N ASN A 59 4.08 -7.82 1.20
CA ASN A 59 4.74 -8.18 -0.05
C ASN A 59 6.24 -8.44 0.14
N LYS A 60 6.93 -7.59 0.91
CA LYS A 60 8.36 -7.79 1.23
C LYS A 60 8.60 -9.13 1.92
N LYS A 61 7.79 -9.48 2.92
CA LYS A 61 7.89 -10.77 3.64
C LYS A 61 7.62 -11.95 2.71
N GLU A 62 6.61 -11.84 1.87
CA GLU A 62 6.24 -12.89 0.91
C GLU A 62 7.36 -13.15 -0.11
N LEU A 63 7.98 -12.10 -0.63
CA LEU A 63 9.15 -12.23 -1.51
C LEU A 63 10.33 -12.90 -0.81
N HIS A 64 10.63 -12.52 0.44
CA HIS A 64 11.68 -13.20 1.21
C HIS A 64 11.37 -14.69 1.37
N LEU A 65 10.13 -15.04 1.77
CA LEU A 65 9.71 -16.43 1.90
C LEU A 65 9.78 -17.20 0.57
N MET A 66 9.51 -16.55 -0.57
CA MET A 66 9.66 -17.17 -1.89
C MET A 66 11.13 -17.46 -2.22
N VAL A 67 12.03 -16.52 -1.91
CA VAL A 67 13.47 -16.69 -2.10
C VAL A 67 14.02 -17.77 -1.17
N ASP A 68 13.67 -17.73 0.12
CA ASP A 68 14.13 -18.70 1.11
C ASP A 68 13.76 -20.13 0.69
N ARG A 69 12.49 -20.35 0.31
CA ARG A 69 12.06 -21.64 -0.24
C ARG A 69 12.85 -22.03 -1.48
N PHE A 70 13.10 -21.10 -2.41
CA PHE A 70 13.87 -21.41 -3.61
C PHE A 70 15.31 -21.84 -3.27
N THR A 71 15.95 -21.17 -2.33
CA THR A 71 17.30 -21.49 -1.88
C THR A 71 17.38 -22.81 -1.12
N GLU A 72 16.37 -23.15 -0.31
CA GLU A 72 16.31 -24.44 0.41
C GLU A 72 16.14 -25.64 -0.53
N ILE A 73 15.45 -25.48 -1.67
CA ILE A 73 15.29 -26.55 -2.67
C ILE A 73 16.55 -26.70 -3.55
N SER A 74 17.48 -25.75 -3.47
CA SER A 74 18.66 -25.66 -4.33
C SER A 74 19.95 -26.13 -3.66
N GLU A 75 19.93 -26.64 -2.42
CA GLU A 75 21.06 -27.36 -1.84
C GLU A 75 21.09 -28.82 -2.35
N PRO A 76 22.05 -29.21 -3.20
CA PRO A 76 22.28 -30.61 -3.52
C PRO A 76 23.00 -31.31 -2.35
N ASP A 77 22.48 -32.47 -1.95
CA ASP A 77 23.14 -33.46 -1.05
C ASP A 77 24.52 -33.87 -1.60
#